data_AF-A0AAN9A3J2-F1
#
_entry.id   AF-A0AAN9A3J2-F1
#
_cell.length_a   1.000
_cell.length_b   1.000
_cell.length_c   1.000
_cell.angle_alpha   90.00
_cell.angle_beta   90.00
_cell.angle_gamma   90.00
#
_symmetry.space_group_name_H-M   'P 1'
#
loop_
_entity.id
_entity.type
_entity.pdbx_description
1 polymer ?
#
loop_
_entity_poly.entity_id
_entity_poly.type
_entity_poly.pdbx_seq_one_letter_code
_entity_poly.pdbx_strand_id
1 'polypeptide(L)'
;EINELRKKIDNIRDNVHSVKTYKDRAAKEKQRIAEEYENLNKIISEKICKRDEARELLTKIQQRLEDRKQQVESEESRQREKIANMEKGMLLYEKHLGLKIQRTRHNTLAFIFTQIKQMDPEKEYVLEITLEGDNCRLTRSEPPLPELQELEDRFNASKNLSACFVHVRKLFQNMEE
;
A
#
# COMPACT_ATOMS: atom_id res chain seq x y z
N GLU A 1 -2.70 84.13 64.06
CA GLU A 1 -1.57 83.27 63.65
C GLU A 1 -1.71 81.80 64.07
N ILE A 2 -1.97 81.49 65.35
CA ILE A 2 -2.06 80.09 65.83
C ILE A 2 -3.17 79.27 65.13
N ASN A 3 -4.36 79.83 64.89
CA ASN A 3 -5.45 79.11 64.22
C ASN A 3 -5.18 78.81 62.74
N GLU A 4 -4.46 79.71 62.05
CA GLU A 4 -4.02 79.49 60.66
C GLU A 4 -2.98 78.38 60.57
N LEU A 5 -2.05 78.33 61.54
CA LEU A 5 -1.07 77.25 61.63
C LEU A 5 -1.73 75.90 61.93
N ARG A 6 -2.76 75.85 62.78
CA ARG A 6 -3.53 74.62 63.04
C ARG A 6 -4.22 74.09 61.78
N LYS A 7 -4.92 74.95 61.03
CA LYS A 7 -5.54 74.56 59.75
C LYS A 7 -4.51 74.03 58.73
N LYS A 8 -3.33 74.64 58.66
CA LYS A 8 -2.24 74.15 57.79
C LYS A 8 -1.73 72.78 58.23
N ILE A 9 -1.57 72.53 59.53
CA ILE A 9 -1.14 71.23 60.06
C ILE A 9 -2.17 70.14 59.74
N ASP A 10 -3.46 70.42 59.93
CA ASP A 10 -4.53 69.45 59.63
C ASP A 10 -4.60 69.14 58.13
N ASN A 11 -4.51 70.16 57.26
CA ASN A 11 -4.44 69.96 55.82
C ASN A 11 -3.21 69.14 55.38
N ILE A 12 -2.04 69.38 55.99
CA ILE A 12 -0.84 68.57 55.72
C ILE A 12 -1.05 67.12 56.18
N ARG A 13 -1.68 66.90 57.34
CA ARG A 13 -1.97 65.56 57.85
C ARG A 13 -2.91 64.79 56.91
N ASP A 14 -3.95 65.45 56.39
CA ASP A 14 -4.88 64.84 55.45
C ASP A 14 -4.20 64.52 54.11
N ASN A 15 -3.32 65.40 53.63
CA ASN A 15 -2.51 65.14 52.44
C ASN A 15 -1.52 63.99 52.63
N VAL A 16 -0.87 63.89 53.80
CA VAL A 16 0.00 62.74 54.12
C VAL A 16 -0.80 61.44 54.17
N HIS A 17 -2.02 61.48 54.72
CA HIS A 17 -2.90 60.32 54.76
C HIS A 17 -3.37 59.90 53.35
N SER A 18 -3.76 60.85 52.50
CA SER A 18 -4.17 60.59 51.12
C SER A 18 -3.03 60.01 50.28
N VAL A 19 -1.80 60.55 50.42
CA VAL A 19 -0.60 60.01 49.77
C VAL A 19 -0.29 58.58 50.25
N LYS A 20 -0.41 58.32 51.56
CA LYS A 20 -0.19 56.97 52.12
C LYS A 20 -1.18 55.96 51.55
N THR A 21 -2.48 56.29 51.55
CA THR A 21 -3.51 55.40 51.01
C THR A 21 -3.36 55.17 49.50
N TYR A 22 -2.94 56.19 48.75
CA TYR A 22 -2.61 56.04 47.33
C TYR A 22 -1.42 55.09 47.12
N LYS A 23 -0.34 55.26 47.89
CA LYS A 23 0.85 54.39 47.83
C LYS A 23 0.51 52.93 48.14
N ASP A 24 -0.34 52.69 49.14
CA ASP A 24 -0.77 51.34 49.52
C ASP A 24 -1.62 50.68 48.41
N ARG A 25 -2.50 51.45 47.75
CA ARG A 25 -3.27 50.96 46.59
C ARG A 25 -2.37 50.66 45.40
N ALA A 26 -1.45 51.56 45.07
CA ALA A 26 -0.50 51.36 43.98
C ALA A 26 0.40 50.14 44.22
N ALA A 27 0.82 49.88 45.47
CA ALA A 27 1.59 48.69 45.82
C ALA A 27 0.79 47.39 45.62
N LYS A 28 -0.48 47.37 46.05
CA LYS A 28 -1.37 46.21 45.83
C LYS A 28 -1.62 45.95 44.34
N GLU A 29 -1.83 47.01 43.57
CA GLU A 29 -2.04 46.88 42.13
C GLU A 29 -0.80 46.36 41.41
N LYS A 30 0.38 46.89 41.77
CA LYS A 30 1.66 46.39 41.24
C LYS A 30 1.84 44.90 41.55
N GLN A 31 1.47 44.45 42.75
CA GLN A 31 1.55 43.04 43.11
C GLN A 31 0.61 42.18 42.24
N ARG A 32 -0.65 42.61 42.06
CA ARG A 32 -1.61 41.90 41.20
C ARG A 32 -1.12 41.77 39.77
N ILE A 33 -0.63 42.87 39.19
CA ILE A 33 -0.09 42.87 37.82
C ILE A 33 1.12 41.93 37.71
N ALA A 34 1.99 41.87 38.74
CA ALA A 34 3.12 40.96 38.75
C ALA A 34 2.69 39.48 38.79
N GLU A 35 1.68 39.14 39.60
CA GLU A 35 1.11 37.80 39.69
C GLU A 35 0.42 37.38 38.36
N GLU A 36 -0.34 38.29 37.74
CA GLU A 36 -0.95 38.06 36.43
C GLU A 36 0.11 37.85 35.33
N TYR A 37 1.17 38.66 35.35
CA TYR A 37 2.28 38.54 34.41
C TYR A 37 3.00 37.19 34.53
N GLU A 38 3.26 36.73 35.75
CA GLU A 38 3.88 35.43 35.99
C GLU A 38 2.99 34.27 35.50
N ASN A 39 1.69 34.35 35.77
CA ASN A 39 0.73 33.35 35.29
C ASN A 39 0.65 33.31 33.76
N LEU A 40 0.61 34.49 33.11
CA LEU A 40 0.64 34.58 31.65
C LEU A 40 1.92 33.97 31.06
N ASN A 41 3.08 34.24 31.66
CA ASN A 41 4.35 33.66 31.22
C ASN A 41 4.35 32.13 31.33
N LYS A 42 3.78 31.58 32.41
CA LYS A 42 3.64 30.13 32.57
C LYS A 42 2.77 29.54 31.46
N ILE A 43 1.61 30.15 31.17
CA ILE A 43 0.72 29.72 30.09
C ILE A 43 1.44 29.78 28.74
N ILE A 44 2.17 30.86 28.46
CA ILE A 44 2.95 31.01 27.22
C ILE A 44 3.98 29.89 27.08
N SER A 45 4.74 29.60 28.15
CA SER A 45 5.73 28.53 28.17
C SER A 45 5.11 27.16 27.86
N GLU A 46 3.98 26.83 28.50
CA GLU A 46 3.25 25.59 28.25
C GLU A 46 2.75 25.49 26.80
N LYS A 47 2.28 26.61 26.23
CA LYS A 47 1.81 26.64 24.83
C LYS A 47 2.95 26.49 23.84
N ILE A 48 4.12 27.08 24.11
CA ILE A 48 5.32 26.89 23.30
C ILE A 48 5.76 25.43 23.32
N CYS A 49 5.82 24.81 24.50
CA CYS A 49 6.20 23.41 24.64
C CYS A 49 5.26 22.49 23.84
N LYS A 50 3.94 22.66 23.96
CA LYS A 50 2.94 21.90 23.18
C LYS A 50 3.06 22.12 21.67
N ARG A 51 3.36 23.35 21.25
CA ARG A 51 3.58 23.67 19.83
C ARG A 51 4.81 22.92 19.30
N ASP A 52 5.89 22.90 20.06
CA ASP A 52 7.13 22.26 19.65
C ASP A 52 6.99 20.73 19.61
N GLU A 53 6.30 20.13 20.59
CA GLU A 53 5.90 18.71 20.55
C GLU A 53 5.06 18.38 19.30
N ALA A 54 4.04 19.19 19.00
CA ALA A 54 3.21 19.01 17.82
C ALA A 54 4.02 19.12 16.52
N ARG A 55 5.01 20.02 16.49
CA ARG A 55 5.92 20.19 15.33
C ARG A 55 6.80 18.96 15.14
N GLU A 56 7.37 18.41 16.21
CA GLU A 56 8.14 17.17 16.13
C GLU A 56 7.30 15.98 15.64
N LEU A 57 6.07 15.87 16.14
CA LEU A 57 5.13 14.83 15.70
C LEU A 57 4.81 14.97 14.22
N LEU A 58 4.56 16.20 13.75
CA LEU A 58 4.33 16.48 12.33
C LEU A 58 5.53 16.06 11.48
N THR A 59 6.75 16.42 11.87
CA THR A 59 7.96 16.01 11.15
C THR A 59 8.12 14.49 11.10
N LYS A 60 7.88 13.80 12.23
CA LYS A 60 7.91 12.33 12.28
C LYS A 60 6.86 11.69 11.36
N ILE A 61 5.65 12.24 11.33
CA ILE A 61 4.57 11.74 10.45
C ILE A 61 4.90 11.99 8.98
N GLN A 62 5.42 13.16 8.63
CA GLN A 62 5.85 13.50 7.27
C GLN A 62 6.93 12.55 6.78
N GLN A 63 7.94 12.28 7.60
CA GLN A 63 9.01 11.34 7.25
C GLN A 63 8.47 9.92 7.04
N ARG A 64 7.62 9.43 7.95
CA ARG A 64 6.96 8.12 7.81
C ARG A 64 6.09 8.03 6.55
N LEU A 65 5.44 9.12 6.16
CA LEU A 65 4.61 9.17 4.96
C LEU A 65 5.46 9.07 3.70
N GLU A 66 6.59 9.78 3.66
CA GLU A 66 7.53 9.71 2.55
C GLU A 66 8.18 8.33 2.44
N ASP A 67 8.63 7.74 3.56
CA ASP A 67 9.19 6.39 3.59
C ASP A 67 8.18 5.35 3.07
N ARG A 68 6.91 5.48 3.47
CA ARG A 68 5.83 4.61 3.00
C ARG A 68 5.56 4.78 1.51
N LYS A 69 5.57 6.01 1.01
CA LYS A 69 5.38 6.29 -0.41
C LYS A 69 6.48 5.64 -1.25
N GLN A 70 7.74 5.78 -0.84
CA GLN A 70 8.87 5.16 -1.51
C GLN A 70 8.81 3.63 -1.50
N GLN A 71 8.37 3.03 -0.39
CA GLN A 71 8.14 1.58 -0.30
C GLN A 71 7.08 1.11 -1.30
N VAL A 72 5.94 1.80 -1.36
CA VAL A 72 4.86 1.46 -2.30
C VAL A 72 5.35 1.59 -3.75
N GLU A 73 6.00 2.70 -4.11
CA GLU A 73 6.52 2.89 -5.47
C GLU A 73 7.55 1.82 -5.86
N SER A 74 8.43 1.44 -4.94
CA SER A 74 9.41 0.36 -5.14
C SER A 74 8.73 -1.00 -5.35
N GLU A 75 7.74 -1.33 -4.51
CA GLU A 75 6.99 -2.58 -4.63
C GLU A 75 6.18 -2.65 -5.93
N GLU A 76 5.50 -1.57 -6.31
CA GLU A 76 4.77 -1.46 -7.57
C GLU A 76 5.70 -1.60 -8.78
N SER A 77 6.87 -0.96 -8.73
CA SER A 77 7.88 -1.10 -9.79
C SER A 77 8.34 -2.55 -9.94
N ARG A 78 8.68 -3.21 -8.82
CA ARG A 78 9.09 -4.61 -8.79
C ARG A 78 7.98 -5.55 -9.28
N GLN A 79 6.72 -5.27 -8.92
CA GLN A 79 5.58 -6.05 -9.39
C GLN A 79 5.37 -5.90 -10.89
N ARG A 80 5.42 -4.66 -11.41
CA ARG A 80 5.32 -4.39 -12.85
C ARG A 80 6.41 -5.09 -13.64
N GLU A 81 7.66 -5.02 -13.19
CA GLU A 81 8.77 -5.73 -13.84
C GLU A 81 8.57 -7.25 -13.83
N LYS A 82 8.11 -7.81 -12.70
CA LYS A 82 7.81 -9.24 -12.59
C LYS A 82 6.71 -9.67 -13.58
N ILE A 83 5.63 -8.89 -13.69
CA ILE A 83 4.55 -9.14 -14.65
C ILE A 83 5.07 -9.05 -16.08
N ALA A 84 5.78 -7.98 -16.42
CA ALA A 84 6.34 -7.80 -17.77
C ALA A 84 7.29 -8.94 -18.17
N ASN A 85 8.12 -9.42 -17.23
CA ASN A 85 9.00 -10.56 -17.45
C ASN A 85 8.21 -11.88 -17.64
N MET A 86 7.15 -12.08 -16.86
CA MET A 86 6.27 -13.24 -17.02
C MET A 86 5.53 -13.20 -18.37
N GLU A 87 4.97 -12.06 -18.76
CA GLU A 87 4.31 -11.86 -20.05
C GLU A 87 5.27 -12.09 -21.22
N LYS A 88 6.49 -11.52 -21.14
CA LYS A 88 7.53 -11.77 -22.14
C LYS A 88 7.89 -13.25 -22.22
N GLY A 89 8.01 -13.92 -21.07
CA GLY A 89 8.24 -15.37 -21.01
C GLY A 89 7.12 -16.16 -21.67
N MET A 90 5.86 -15.85 -21.34
CA MET A 90 4.67 -16.47 -21.95
C MET A 90 4.66 -16.28 -23.46
N LEU A 91 4.90 -15.06 -23.96
CA LEU A 91 4.97 -14.78 -25.40
C LEU A 91 6.08 -15.57 -26.10
N LEU A 92 7.25 -15.72 -25.47
CA LEU A 92 8.34 -16.53 -26.03
C LEU A 92 7.97 -18.02 -26.06
N TYR A 93 7.36 -18.55 -25.00
CA TYR A 93 6.88 -19.93 -24.98
C TYR A 93 5.80 -20.18 -26.03
N GLU A 94 4.79 -19.31 -26.13
CA GLU A 94 3.74 -19.41 -27.13
C GLU A 94 4.32 -19.37 -28.55
N LYS A 95 5.23 -18.43 -28.82
CA LYS A 95 5.85 -18.27 -30.14
C LYS A 95 6.74 -19.46 -30.53
N HIS A 96 7.57 -19.96 -29.61
CA HIS A 96 8.56 -20.99 -29.92
C HIS A 96 8.04 -22.42 -29.80
N LEU A 97 7.10 -22.68 -28.89
CA LEU A 97 6.49 -24.00 -28.74
C LEU A 97 5.24 -24.16 -29.60
N GLY A 98 4.62 -23.06 -30.05
CA GLY A 98 3.27 -23.10 -30.62
C GLY A 98 2.32 -23.73 -29.61
N LEU A 99 2.38 -23.27 -28.35
CA LEU A 99 1.58 -23.81 -27.25
C LEU A 99 1.10 -22.67 -26.36
N LYS A 100 -0.21 -22.56 -26.23
CA LYS A 100 -0.89 -21.61 -25.36
C LYS A 100 -1.69 -22.36 -24.30
N ILE A 101 -1.63 -21.90 -23.05
CA ILE A 101 -2.36 -22.50 -21.93
C ILE A 101 -3.42 -21.50 -21.48
N GLN A 102 -4.68 -21.92 -21.44
CA GLN A 102 -5.79 -21.08 -21.01
C GLN A 102 -6.60 -21.79 -19.93
N ARG A 103 -7.04 -21.04 -18.93
CA ARG A 103 -8.03 -21.54 -17.97
C ARG A 103 -9.42 -21.38 -18.54
N THR A 104 -10.20 -22.45 -18.55
CA THR A 104 -11.59 -22.42 -19.02
C THR A 104 -12.55 -22.02 -17.90
N ARG A 105 -13.80 -21.71 -18.26
CA ARG A 105 -14.87 -21.37 -17.30
C ARG A 105 -15.23 -22.52 -16.36
N HIS A 106 -14.90 -23.76 -16.72
CA HIS A 106 -15.22 -24.97 -15.95
C HIS A 106 -14.10 -25.41 -15.02
N ASN A 107 -13.17 -24.52 -14.68
CA ASN A 107 -11.99 -24.83 -13.87
C ASN A 107 -11.06 -25.89 -14.51
N THR A 108 -11.14 -26.05 -15.83
CA THR A 108 -10.25 -26.92 -16.62
C THR A 108 -9.14 -26.07 -17.26
N LEU A 109 -8.07 -26.73 -17.71
CA LEU A 109 -6.98 -26.11 -18.46
C LEU A 109 -7.04 -26.57 -19.91
N ALA A 110 -7.15 -25.62 -20.84
CA ALA A 110 -7.05 -25.84 -22.27
C ALA A 110 -5.61 -25.61 -22.73
N PHE A 111 -5.03 -26.62 -23.35
CA PHE A 111 -3.74 -26.59 -24.03
C PHE A 111 -3.99 -26.47 -25.53
N ILE A 112 -3.65 -25.32 -26.09
CA ILE A 112 -3.91 -24.97 -27.49
C ILE A 112 -2.57 -25.04 -28.22
N PHE A 113 -2.43 -26.02 -29.09
CA PHE A 113 -1.26 -26.24 -29.92
C PHE A 113 -1.47 -25.59 -31.29
N THR A 114 -0.46 -24.87 -31.75
CA THR A 114 -0.36 -24.29 -33.10
C THR A 114 0.95 -24.72 -33.73
N GLN A 115 1.17 -24.35 -34.99
CA GLN A 115 2.37 -24.73 -35.77
C GLN A 115 2.55 -26.27 -35.83
N ILE A 116 1.44 -27.00 -35.87
CA ILE A 116 1.43 -28.46 -36.01
C ILE A 116 1.73 -28.84 -37.47
N LYS A 117 1.00 -28.23 -38.40
CA LYS A 117 1.15 -28.41 -39.85
C LYS A 117 1.84 -27.19 -40.45
N GLN A 118 2.74 -27.41 -41.41
CA GLN A 118 3.43 -26.31 -42.10
C GLN A 118 2.51 -25.54 -43.06
N MET A 119 1.47 -26.21 -43.59
CA MET A 119 0.54 -25.59 -44.55
C MET A 119 -0.42 -24.61 -43.90
N ASP A 120 -0.78 -24.85 -42.64
CA ASP A 120 -1.59 -23.93 -41.83
C ASP A 120 -1.02 -23.86 -40.40
N PRO A 121 -0.03 -22.98 -40.17
CA PRO A 121 0.61 -22.84 -38.87
C PRO A 121 -0.29 -22.21 -37.80
N GLU A 122 -1.36 -21.51 -38.21
CA GLU A 122 -2.29 -20.83 -37.30
C GLU A 122 -3.40 -21.76 -36.81
N LYS A 123 -3.63 -22.89 -37.49
CA LYS A 123 -4.60 -23.91 -37.07
C LYS A 123 -4.38 -24.33 -35.61
N GLU A 124 -5.43 -24.17 -34.82
CA GLU A 124 -5.45 -24.53 -33.40
C GLU A 124 -5.87 -25.99 -33.21
N TYR A 125 -5.15 -26.68 -32.33
CA TYR A 125 -5.45 -28.03 -31.87
C TYR A 125 -5.56 -27.96 -30.35
N VAL A 126 -6.71 -28.33 -29.79
CA VAL A 126 -7.01 -28.11 -28.37
C VAL A 126 -7.02 -29.44 -27.63
N LEU A 127 -6.42 -29.46 -26.44
CA LEU A 127 -6.58 -30.51 -25.44
C LEU A 127 -7.00 -29.89 -24.12
N GLU A 128 -8.14 -30.27 -23.59
CA GLU A 128 -8.60 -29.85 -22.27
C GLU A 128 -8.31 -30.93 -21.22
N ILE A 129 -7.78 -30.49 -20.09
CA ILE A 129 -7.50 -31.36 -18.95
C ILE A 129 -8.11 -30.78 -17.67
N THR A 130 -8.51 -31.66 -16.76
CA THR A 130 -8.96 -31.31 -15.42
C THR A 130 -8.12 -32.06 -14.40
N LEU A 131 -7.80 -31.40 -13.28
CA LEU A 131 -7.12 -32.06 -12.16
C LEU A 131 -8.18 -32.58 -11.19
N GLU A 132 -8.24 -33.89 -11.02
CA GLU A 132 -9.07 -34.61 -10.05
C GLU A 132 -8.16 -35.17 -8.93
N GLY A 133 -7.87 -34.33 -7.94
CA GLY A 133 -6.90 -34.64 -6.88
C GLY A 133 -5.48 -34.73 -7.44
N ASP A 134 -4.82 -35.88 -7.24
CA ASP A 134 -3.49 -36.15 -7.79
C ASP A 134 -3.53 -36.63 -9.24
N ASN A 135 -4.70 -37.01 -9.75
CA ASN A 135 -4.88 -37.51 -11.10
C ASN A 135 -5.36 -36.42 -12.04
N CYS A 136 -4.98 -36.54 -13.30
CA CYS A 136 -5.39 -35.65 -14.36
C CYS A 136 -6.30 -36.42 -15.31
N ARG A 137 -7.39 -35.79 -15.70
CA ARG A 137 -8.37 -36.34 -16.61
C ARG A 137 -8.38 -35.54 -17.90
N LEU A 138 -8.30 -36.22 -19.04
CA LEU A 138 -8.39 -35.58 -20.35
C LEU A 138 -9.87 -35.49 -20.72
N THR A 139 -10.42 -34.28 -20.67
CA THR A 139 -11.87 -34.08 -20.81
C THR A 139 -12.32 -33.96 -22.25
N ARG A 140 -11.49 -33.33 -23.10
CA ARG A 140 -11.86 -33.00 -24.48
C ARG A 140 -10.63 -32.80 -25.34
N SER A 141 -10.72 -33.12 -26.62
CA SER A 141 -9.75 -32.69 -27.62
C SER A 141 -10.43 -32.26 -28.91
N GLU A 142 -9.83 -31.30 -29.59
CA GLU A 142 -10.25 -30.83 -30.91
C GLU A 142 -9.02 -30.70 -31.82
N PRO A 143 -8.90 -31.46 -32.91
CA PRO A 143 -9.76 -32.58 -33.32
C PRO A 143 -9.80 -33.73 -32.28
N PRO A 144 -10.82 -34.61 -32.34
CA PRO A 144 -10.90 -35.78 -31.46
C PRO A 144 -9.69 -36.71 -31.63
N LEU A 145 -8.95 -36.94 -30.56
CA LEU A 145 -7.81 -37.85 -30.52
C LEU A 145 -8.32 -39.29 -30.33
N PRO A 146 -7.84 -40.26 -31.14
CA PRO A 146 -7.98 -41.66 -30.76
C PRO A 146 -7.19 -41.91 -29.46
N GLU A 147 -7.62 -42.86 -28.64
CA GLU A 147 -6.86 -43.33 -27.46
C GLU A 147 -6.71 -42.30 -26.31
N LEU A 148 -7.66 -41.37 -26.14
CA LEU A 148 -7.69 -40.41 -25.01
C LEU A 148 -7.53 -41.08 -23.64
N GLN A 149 -8.14 -42.26 -23.44
CA GLN A 149 -8.05 -43.01 -22.18
C GLN A 149 -6.65 -43.57 -21.94
N GLU A 150 -6.00 -44.15 -22.96
CA GLU A 150 -4.64 -44.68 -22.82
C GLU A 150 -3.63 -43.55 -22.56
N LEU A 151 -3.85 -42.39 -23.19
CA LEU A 151 -3.07 -41.19 -22.95
C LEU A 151 -3.23 -40.70 -21.51
N GLU A 152 -4.45 -40.71 -20.98
CA GLU A 152 -4.75 -40.39 -19.58
C GLU A 152 -4.05 -41.35 -18.62
N ASP A 153 -4.17 -42.65 -18.84
CA ASP A 153 -3.56 -43.69 -17.99
C ASP A 153 -2.04 -43.56 -17.98
N ARG A 154 -1.43 -43.34 -19.15
CA ARG A 154 0.01 -43.13 -19.29
C ARG A 154 0.46 -41.82 -18.65
N PHE A 155 -0.34 -40.76 -18.75
CA PHE A 155 -0.05 -39.50 -18.07
C PHE A 155 -0.11 -39.67 -16.55
N ASN A 156 -1.14 -40.34 -16.03
CA ASN A 156 -1.29 -40.57 -14.60
C ASN A 156 -0.23 -41.53 -14.03
N ALA A 157 0.22 -42.52 -14.81
CA ALA A 157 1.28 -43.43 -14.40
C ALA A 157 2.67 -42.76 -14.38
N SER A 158 2.97 -41.90 -15.37
CA SER A 158 4.30 -41.28 -15.51
C SER A 158 4.44 -39.92 -14.82
N LYS A 159 3.30 -39.24 -14.56
CA LYS A 159 3.23 -37.84 -14.10
C LYS A 159 4.09 -36.87 -14.91
N ASN A 160 4.39 -37.20 -16.18
CA ASN A 160 5.29 -36.43 -17.04
C ASN A 160 4.51 -35.67 -18.13
N LEU A 161 4.22 -34.39 -17.84
CA LEU A 161 3.51 -33.49 -18.77
C LEU A 161 4.24 -33.29 -20.10
N SER A 162 5.57 -33.13 -20.06
CA SER A 162 6.36 -32.89 -21.27
C SER A 162 6.30 -34.08 -22.22
N ALA A 163 6.44 -35.31 -21.71
CA ALA A 163 6.35 -36.52 -22.52
C ALA A 163 4.95 -36.70 -23.13
N CYS A 164 3.90 -36.39 -22.36
CA CYS A 164 2.52 -36.40 -22.82
C CYS A 164 2.30 -35.41 -23.96
N PHE A 165 2.72 -34.15 -23.82
CA PHE A 165 2.54 -33.14 -24.87
C PHE A 165 3.34 -33.41 -26.13
N VAL A 166 4.54 -34.01 -26.03
CA VAL A 166 5.27 -34.47 -27.21
C VAL A 166 4.48 -35.55 -27.95
N HIS A 167 3.86 -36.48 -27.22
CA HIS A 167 3.05 -37.53 -27.82
C HIS A 167 1.76 -36.99 -28.45
N VAL A 168 1.02 -36.13 -27.75
CA VAL A 168 -0.16 -35.41 -28.26
C VAL A 168 0.18 -34.64 -29.53
N ARG A 169 1.30 -33.91 -29.54
CA ARG A 169 1.75 -33.16 -30.71
C ARG A 169 1.99 -34.08 -31.91
N LYS A 170 2.57 -35.26 -31.69
CA LYS A 170 2.76 -36.29 -32.75
C LYS A 170 1.43 -36.84 -33.25
N LEU A 171 0.46 -37.09 -32.37
CA LEU A 171 -0.87 -37.55 -32.78
C LEU A 171 -1.53 -36.51 -33.70
N PHE A 172 -1.53 -35.23 -33.32
CA PHE A 172 -2.06 -34.16 -34.17
C PHE A 172 -1.28 -33.97 -35.49
N GLN A 173 0.03 -34.23 -35.50
CA GLN A 173 0.84 -34.21 -36.73
C GLN A 173 0.50 -35.38 -37.67
N ASN A 174 0.16 -36.54 -37.12
CA ASN A 174 -0.15 -37.75 -37.89
C ASN A 174 -1.62 -37.83 -38.33
N MET A 175 -2.49 -36.96 -37.80
CA MET A 175 -3.84 -36.80 -38.33
C MET A 175 -3.75 -36.21 -39.74
N GLU A 176 -4.17 -37.00 -40.73
CA GLU A 176 -4.54 -36.51 -42.06
C GLU A 176 -5.94 -35.86 -41.95
N GLU A 177 -6.17 -34.77 -42.70
CA GLU A 177 -7.51 -34.18 -42.84
C GLU A 177 -8.44 -35.11 -43.63
#